data_AF-A0A956E3Q2-F1
#
_entry.id   AF-A0A956E3Q2-F1
#
_cell.length_a   1.000
_cell.length_b   1.000
_cell.length_c   1.000
_cell.angle_alpha   90.00
_cell.angle_beta   90.00
_cell.angle_gamma   90.00
#
_symmetry.space_group_name_H-M   'P 1'
#
loop_
_entity.id
_entity.type
_entity.pdbx_description
1 polymer ?
#
loop_
_entity_poly.entity_id
_entity_poly.type
_entity_poly.pdbx_seq_one_letter_code
_entity_poly.pdbx_strand_id
1 'polypeptide(L)'
;DPPPTGACAEPRQPLPASVLPRCSAETYDCVVECALTEEERDIDDCRDACTEADTTPPDTSLGYPIACSDCTFNQILGCASQNGCPEQVARLMCCIDDCLSKPDPESCFQSECSDEIQSFGYCVAYTADFCADYSGDYVGRCFPR
;
A
#
# COMPACT_ATOMS: atom_id res chain seq x y z
N ASP A 1 13.08 -13.74 16.40
CA ASP A 1 12.37 -12.93 17.41
C ASP A 1 10.93 -13.37 17.57
N PRO A 2 10.31 -13.20 18.74
CA PRO A 2 8.87 -13.44 18.90
C PRO A 2 8.06 -12.57 17.90
N PRO A 3 6.87 -13.01 17.48
CA PRO A 3 5.98 -12.18 16.66
C PRO A 3 5.61 -10.88 17.38
N PRO A 4 5.44 -9.77 16.66
CA PRO A 4 4.96 -8.53 17.26
C PRO A 4 3.53 -8.67 17.77
N THR A 5 3.15 -7.82 18.72
CA THR A 5 1.83 -7.83 19.38
C THR A 5 1.26 -6.42 19.46
N GLY A 6 -0.06 -6.28 19.57
CA GLY A 6 -0.75 -4.98 19.65
C GLY A 6 -1.43 -4.60 18.35
N ALA A 7 -1.94 -3.37 18.27
CA ALA A 7 -2.73 -2.89 17.12
C ALA A 7 -1.96 -2.93 15.79
N CYS A 8 -0.65 -2.63 15.82
CA CYS A 8 0.18 -2.68 14.63
C CYS A 8 0.31 -4.11 14.04
N ALA A 9 0.18 -5.14 14.88
CA ALA A 9 0.30 -6.54 14.51
C ALA A 9 -1.03 -7.18 14.09
N GLU A 10 -2.13 -6.44 14.09
CA GLU A 10 -3.42 -6.96 13.66
C GLU A 10 -3.39 -7.34 12.16
N PRO A 11 -3.96 -8.50 11.79
CA PRO A 11 -4.01 -8.92 10.39
C PRO A 11 -4.70 -7.88 9.52
N ARG A 12 -4.03 -7.47 8.45
CA ARG A 12 -4.60 -6.54 7.48
C ARG A 12 -5.64 -7.25 6.62
N GLN A 13 -6.69 -6.52 6.26
CA GLN A 13 -7.76 -7.02 5.41
C GLN A 13 -7.77 -6.20 4.12
N PRO A 14 -8.04 -6.82 2.96
CA PRO A 14 -8.35 -6.09 1.74
C PRO A 14 -9.58 -5.21 1.95
N LEU A 15 -9.63 -4.07 1.25
CA LEU A 15 -10.85 -3.25 1.19
C LEU A 15 -12.02 -4.06 0.63
N PRO A 16 -13.25 -3.84 1.14
CA PRO A 16 -14.45 -4.41 0.56
C PRO A 16 -14.65 -4.01 -0.91
N ALA A 17 -15.22 -4.91 -1.71
CA ALA A 17 -15.54 -4.63 -3.11
C ALA A 17 -16.44 -3.40 -3.30
N SER A 18 -17.29 -3.08 -2.32
CA SER A 18 -18.24 -1.97 -2.36
C SER A 18 -17.61 -0.59 -2.26
N VAL A 19 -16.35 -0.51 -1.81
CA VAL A 19 -15.64 0.77 -1.67
C VAL A 19 -14.61 0.98 -2.79
N LEU A 20 -14.47 0.01 -3.69
CA LEU A 20 -13.57 0.04 -4.85
C LEU A 20 -14.35 0.44 -6.13
N PRO A 21 -13.75 1.22 -7.05
CA PRO A 21 -12.40 1.79 -6.97
C PRO A 21 -12.28 2.90 -5.92
N ARG A 22 -11.07 3.09 -5.40
CA ARG A 22 -10.77 4.18 -4.45
C ARG A 22 -10.42 5.48 -5.15
N CYS A 23 -9.70 5.38 -6.26
CA CYS A 23 -9.33 6.52 -7.08
C CYS A 23 -10.46 6.88 -8.03
N SER A 24 -10.59 8.18 -8.31
CA SER A 24 -11.49 8.71 -9.31
C SER A 24 -11.04 8.34 -10.73
N ALA A 25 -11.95 8.46 -11.70
CA ALA A 25 -11.61 8.32 -13.11
C ALA A 25 -10.62 9.40 -13.58
N GLU A 26 -10.75 10.62 -13.08
CA GLU A 26 -9.83 11.72 -13.38
C GLU A 26 -8.40 11.42 -12.92
N THR A 27 -8.24 10.88 -11.71
CA THR A 27 -6.92 10.45 -11.22
C THR A 27 -6.33 9.30 -12.03
N TYR A 28 -7.16 8.35 -12.48
CA TYR A 28 -6.68 7.30 -13.39
C TYR A 28 -6.17 7.87 -14.71
N ASP A 29 -6.94 8.76 -15.35
CA ASP A 29 -6.55 9.40 -16.60
C ASP A 29 -5.22 10.18 -16.44
N CYS A 30 -5.05 10.90 -15.33
CA CYS A 30 -3.81 11.59 -14.97
C CYS A 30 -2.61 10.63 -14.84
N VAL A 31 -2.76 9.53 -14.10
CA VAL A 31 -1.70 8.51 -13.90
C VAL A 31 -1.29 7.85 -15.21
N VAL A 32 -2.24 7.60 -16.11
CA VAL A 32 -1.97 7.05 -17.45
C VAL A 32 -1.20 8.06 -18.30
N GLU A 33 -1.55 9.34 -18.24
CA GLU A 33 -0.85 10.40 -18.98
C GLU A 33 0.62 10.53 -18.57
N CYS A 34 0.94 10.40 -17.28
CA CYS A 34 2.32 10.40 -16.78
C CYS A 34 3.22 9.40 -17.53
N ALA A 35 2.71 8.20 -17.84
CA ALA A 35 3.48 7.17 -18.55
C ALA A 35 3.71 7.49 -20.04
N LEU A 36 3.00 8.48 -20.58
CA LEU A 36 3.05 8.88 -21.99
C LEU A 36 3.87 10.15 -22.20
N THR A 37 3.97 11.02 -21.19
CA THR A 37 4.55 12.37 -21.33
C THR A 37 5.86 12.57 -20.61
N GLU A 38 6.15 11.81 -19.53
CA GLU A 38 7.30 12.06 -18.66
C GLU A 38 8.52 11.18 -18.99
N GLU A 39 9.71 11.66 -18.63
CA GLU A 39 10.92 10.82 -18.60
C GLU A 39 10.82 9.80 -17.46
N GLU A 40 11.48 8.64 -17.57
CA GLU A 40 11.36 7.55 -16.58
C GLU A 40 11.57 7.98 -15.11
N ARG A 41 12.41 8.99 -14.86
CA ARG A 41 12.68 9.49 -13.50
C ARG A 41 11.58 10.39 -12.93
N ASP A 42 10.73 10.96 -13.78
CA ASP A 42 9.69 11.91 -13.39
C ASP A 42 8.29 11.24 -13.38
N ILE A 43 8.19 9.99 -13.87
CA ILE A 43 6.93 9.23 -13.90
C ILE A 43 6.37 9.02 -12.49
N ASP A 44 7.20 8.66 -11.52
CA ASP A 44 6.73 8.35 -10.16
C ASP A 44 6.26 9.62 -9.44
N ASP A 45 7.02 10.71 -9.52
CA ASP A 45 6.62 12.02 -8.98
C ASP A 45 5.30 12.51 -9.61
N CYS A 46 5.10 12.31 -10.92
CA CYS A 46 3.87 12.65 -11.61
C CYS A 46 2.68 11.82 -11.11
N ARG A 47 2.86 10.50 -10.95
CA ARG A 47 1.82 9.59 -10.44
C ARG A 47 1.43 9.93 -9.00
N ASP A 48 2.42 10.21 -8.16
CA ASP A 48 2.19 10.62 -6.77
C ASP A 48 1.36 11.90 -6.74
N ALA A 49 1.74 12.92 -7.51
CA ALA A 49 0.97 14.16 -7.63
C ALA A 49 -0.48 13.93 -8.10
N CYS A 50 -0.72 13.02 -9.06
CA CYS A 50 -2.08 12.67 -9.50
C CYS A 50 -2.91 12.04 -8.37
N THR A 51 -2.32 11.14 -7.58
CA THR A 51 -3.03 10.43 -6.50
C THR A 51 -3.23 11.29 -5.25
N GLU A 52 -2.30 12.21 -4.95
CA GLU A 52 -2.43 13.21 -3.89
C GLU A 52 -3.50 14.26 -4.19
N ALA A 53 -3.71 14.57 -5.48
CA ALA A 53 -4.75 15.50 -5.92
C ALA A 53 -6.16 14.87 -5.96
N ASP A 54 -6.29 13.54 -5.80
CA ASP A 54 -7.58 12.86 -5.82
C ASP A 54 -8.49 13.37 -4.70
N THR A 55 -9.74 13.69 -5.05
CA THR A 55 -10.71 14.28 -4.11
C THR A 55 -11.73 13.27 -3.57
N THR A 56 -11.55 11.98 -3.87
CA THR A 56 -12.46 10.93 -3.40
C THR A 56 -12.36 10.84 -1.87
N PRO A 57 -13.49 10.99 -1.14
CA PRO A 57 -13.46 10.92 0.33
C PRO A 57 -12.88 9.59 0.81
N PRO A 58 -11.95 9.58 1.80
CA PRO A 58 -11.37 8.34 2.31
C PRO A 58 -12.43 7.35 2.81
N ASP A 59 -12.21 6.07 2.56
CA ASP A 59 -13.02 5.01 3.14
C ASP A 59 -12.55 4.70 4.57
N THR A 60 -13.48 4.36 5.47
CA THR A 60 -13.17 4.03 6.87
C THR A 60 -13.70 2.65 7.29
N SER A 61 -14.07 1.80 6.33
CA SER A 61 -14.70 0.50 6.60
C SER A 61 -13.81 -0.47 7.38
N LEU A 62 -12.49 -0.27 7.35
CA LEU A 62 -11.51 -1.06 8.10
C LEU A 62 -11.10 -0.40 9.44
N GLY A 63 -11.77 0.66 9.87
CA GLY A 63 -11.51 1.36 11.13
C GLY A 63 -10.44 2.45 11.07
N TYR A 64 -9.80 2.65 9.92
CA TYR A 64 -8.85 3.72 9.64
C TYR A 64 -9.10 4.28 8.22
N PRO A 65 -8.78 5.56 7.96
CA PRO A 65 -9.03 6.18 6.66
C PRO A 65 -8.09 5.61 5.58
N ILE A 66 -8.65 5.25 4.43
CA ILE A 66 -7.92 4.81 3.22
C ILE A 66 -8.35 5.68 2.04
N ALA A 67 -7.41 6.45 1.52
CA ALA A 67 -7.55 7.34 0.37
C ALA A 67 -7.17 6.60 -0.94
N CYS A 68 -7.13 7.36 -2.05
CA CYS A 68 -6.62 6.84 -3.31
C CYS A 68 -5.12 6.51 -3.24
N SER A 69 -4.31 7.43 -2.69
CA SER A 69 -2.84 7.33 -2.65
C SER A 69 -2.31 6.10 -1.89
N ASP A 70 -3.01 5.64 -0.87
CA ASP A 70 -2.61 4.48 -0.06
C ASP A 70 -3.43 3.21 -0.37
N CYS A 71 -4.38 3.26 -1.31
CA CYS A 71 -5.24 2.11 -1.64
C CYS A 71 -4.42 0.89 -2.07
N THR A 72 -3.49 1.07 -3.00
CA THR A 72 -2.67 -0.02 -3.55
C THR A 72 -1.88 -0.71 -2.45
N PHE A 73 -1.20 0.06 -1.61
CA PHE A 73 -0.42 -0.48 -0.51
C PHE A 73 -1.29 -1.26 0.48
N ASN A 74 -2.46 -0.73 0.84
CA ASN A 74 -3.43 -1.43 1.69
C ASN A 74 -3.94 -2.74 1.06
N GLN A 75 -4.20 -2.76 -0.24
CA GLN A 75 -4.59 -3.99 -0.95
C GLN A 75 -3.49 -5.05 -0.90
N ILE A 76 -2.23 -4.68 -1.12
CA ILE A 76 -1.10 -5.61 -1.06
C ILE A 76 -0.97 -6.17 0.35
N LEU A 77 -1.01 -5.31 1.38
CA LEU A 77 -0.92 -5.75 2.79
C LEU A 77 -2.06 -6.69 3.16
N GLY A 78 -3.30 -6.36 2.79
CA GLY A 78 -4.47 -7.19 3.04
C GLY A 78 -4.40 -8.54 2.33
N CYS A 79 -4.01 -8.54 1.06
CA CYS A 79 -3.84 -9.75 0.27
C CYS A 79 -2.73 -10.64 0.85
N ALA A 80 -1.55 -10.07 1.13
CA ALA A 80 -0.42 -10.81 1.69
C ALA A 80 -0.76 -11.40 3.07
N SER A 81 -1.45 -10.63 3.93
CA SER A 81 -1.86 -11.09 5.26
C SER A 81 -2.80 -12.30 5.20
N GLN A 82 -3.73 -12.32 4.23
CA GLN A 82 -4.64 -13.45 4.01
C GLN A 82 -3.98 -14.66 3.33
N ASN A 83 -2.86 -14.45 2.63
CA ASN A 83 -2.24 -15.46 1.76
C ASN A 83 -0.83 -15.85 2.22
N GLY A 84 -0.66 -16.06 3.53
CA GLY A 84 0.54 -16.72 4.07
C GLY A 84 1.66 -15.78 4.54
N CYS A 85 1.45 -14.45 4.49
CA CYS A 85 2.40 -13.47 5.01
C CYS A 85 1.91 -12.66 6.24
N PRO A 86 1.07 -13.17 7.16
CA PRO A 86 0.52 -12.36 8.24
C PRO A 86 1.60 -11.86 9.22
N GLU A 87 2.63 -12.67 9.50
CA GLU A 87 3.70 -12.28 10.42
C GLU A 87 4.58 -11.17 9.83
N GLN A 88 4.93 -11.28 8.54
CA GLN A 88 5.76 -10.29 7.85
C GLN A 88 5.02 -8.96 7.70
N VAL A 89 3.71 -9.01 7.40
CA VAL A 89 2.84 -7.82 7.41
C VAL A 89 2.82 -7.20 8.81
N ALA A 90 2.64 -8.00 9.86
CA ALA A 90 2.63 -7.49 11.24
C ALA A 90 3.95 -6.83 11.64
N ARG A 91 5.10 -7.43 11.28
CA ARG A 91 6.43 -6.87 11.54
C ARG A 91 6.63 -5.53 10.82
N LEU A 92 6.31 -5.49 9.53
CA LEU A 92 6.40 -4.26 8.74
C LEU A 92 5.52 -3.15 9.31
N MET A 93 4.27 -3.46 9.65
CA MET A 93 3.34 -2.45 10.17
C MET A 93 3.74 -1.95 11.56
N CYS A 94 4.29 -2.81 12.42
CA CYS A 94 4.83 -2.36 13.71
C CYS A 94 6.08 -1.49 13.55
N CYS A 95 6.94 -1.79 12.58
CA CYS A 95 8.09 -0.92 12.31
C CYS A 95 7.65 0.45 11.75
N ILE A 96 6.65 0.47 10.85
CA ILE A 96 6.05 1.73 10.37
C ILE A 96 5.47 2.54 11.53
N ASP A 97 4.68 1.92 12.41
CA ASP A 97 4.07 2.59 13.57
C ASP A 97 5.14 3.18 14.51
N ASP A 98 6.21 2.44 14.77
CA ASP A 98 7.35 2.91 15.56
C ASP A 98 8.04 4.11 14.89
N CYS A 99 8.21 4.08 13.55
CA CYS A 99 8.82 5.18 12.81
C CYS A 99 7.94 6.44 12.71
N LEU A 100 6.61 6.28 12.65
CA LEU A 100 5.68 7.42 12.68
C LEU A 100 5.77 8.24 13.97
N SER A 101 6.30 7.66 15.05
CA SER A 101 6.55 8.37 16.31
C SER A 101 7.85 9.20 16.33
N LYS A 102 8.68 9.12 15.28
CA LYS A 102 10.00 9.77 15.21
C LYS A 102 9.92 11.17 14.56
N PRO A 103 10.92 12.05 14.81
CA PRO A 103 10.97 13.36 14.17
C PRO A 103 11.10 13.33 12.64
N ASP A 104 11.67 12.25 12.11
CA ASP A 104 11.87 12.01 10.67
C ASP A 104 11.43 10.58 10.33
N PRO A 105 10.12 10.37 10.11
CA PRO A 105 9.56 9.04 9.88
C PRO A 105 10.10 8.36 8.62
N GLU A 106 10.37 9.14 7.56
CA GLU A 106 10.84 8.61 6.28
C GLU A 106 12.26 8.06 6.41
N SER A 107 13.16 8.85 6.99
CA SER A 107 14.53 8.42 7.27
C SER A 107 14.56 7.21 8.22
N CYS A 108 13.68 7.19 9.22
CA CYS A 108 13.50 6.03 10.09
C CYS A 108 13.07 4.80 9.31
N PHE A 109 12.02 4.89 8.47
CA PHE A 109 11.51 3.76 7.71
C PHE A 109 12.59 3.18 6.77
N GLN A 110 13.35 4.05 6.10
CA GLN A 110 14.41 3.63 5.19
C GLN A 110 15.59 2.95 5.90
N SER A 111 15.94 3.40 7.11
CA SER A 111 17.14 2.94 7.81
C SER A 111 16.87 1.86 8.87
N GLU A 112 15.77 1.96 9.61
CA GLU A 112 15.43 1.09 10.74
C GLU A 112 14.50 -0.07 10.34
N CYS A 113 13.68 0.06 9.29
CA CYS A 113 12.75 -0.99 8.84
C CYS A 113 13.25 -1.85 7.67
N SER A 114 14.54 -1.76 7.33
CA SER A 114 15.08 -2.42 6.12
C SER A 114 14.95 -3.96 6.14
N ASP A 115 15.03 -4.58 7.32
CA ASP A 115 14.86 -6.03 7.48
C ASP A 115 13.38 -6.44 7.33
N GLU A 116 12.46 -5.66 7.89
CA GLU A 116 11.03 -5.87 7.77
C GLU A 116 10.55 -5.69 6.33
N ILE A 117 11.05 -4.66 5.63
CA ILE A 117 10.77 -4.41 4.21
C ILE A 117 11.24 -5.61 3.37
N GLN A 118 12.47 -6.08 3.57
CA GLN A 118 13.00 -7.24 2.85
C GLN A 118 12.21 -8.52 3.17
N SER A 119 11.90 -8.76 4.44
CA SER A 119 11.14 -9.93 4.89
C SER A 119 9.73 -9.97 4.29
N PHE A 120 9.04 -8.82 4.28
CA PHE A 120 7.76 -8.67 3.60
C PHE A 120 7.88 -8.89 2.10
N GLY A 121 8.84 -8.23 1.44
CA GLY A 121 9.08 -8.38 0.01
C GLY A 121 9.34 -9.83 -0.40
N TYR A 122 10.15 -10.56 0.37
CA TYR A 122 10.39 -11.99 0.13
C TYR A 122 9.15 -12.83 0.32
N CYS A 123 8.35 -12.58 1.36
CA CYS A 123 7.14 -13.34 1.57
C CYS A 123 6.15 -13.14 0.41
N VAL A 124 5.92 -11.90 -0.02
CA VAL A 124 5.08 -11.59 -1.18
C VAL A 124 5.64 -12.28 -2.42
N ALA A 125 6.92 -12.12 -2.74
CA ALA A 125 7.51 -12.68 -3.96
C ALA A 125 7.46 -14.22 -4.06
N TYR A 126 7.51 -14.93 -2.93
CA TYR A 126 7.58 -16.40 -2.93
C TYR A 126 6.30 -17.13 -2.47
N THR A 127 5.39 -16.43 -1.80
CA THR A 127 4.18 -17.04 -1.20
C THR A 127 2.90 -16.46 -1.79
N ALA A 128 2.90 -15.17 -2.10
CA ALA A 128 1.70 -14.42 -2.47
C ALA A 128 2.01 -13.46 -3.63
N ASP A 129 2.69 -13.95 -4.65
CA ASP A 129 3.23 -13.15 -5.76
C ASP A 129 2.12 -12.43 -6.53
N PHE A 130 0.97 -13.08 -6.69
CA PHE A 130 -0.23 -12.50 -7.29
C PHE A 130 -0.78 -11.28 -6.52
N CYS A 131 -0.44 -11.09 -5.24
CA CYS A 131 -0.83 -9.90 -4.48
C CYS A 131 -0.12 -8.63 -4.99
N ALA A 132 1.03 -8.78 -5.67
CA ALA A 132 1.77 -7.69 -6.28
C ALA A 132 1.47 -7.52 -7.79
N ASP A 133 0.43 -8.18 -8.31
CA ASP A 133 -0.03 -7.93 -9.67
C ASP A 133 -0.84 -6.62 -9.73
N TYR A 134 -0.18 -5.57 -10.23
CA TYR A 134 -0.75 -4.22 -10.39
C TYR A 134 -1.89 -4.16 -11.42
N SER A 135 -2.01 -5.16 -12.29
CA SER A 135 -3.12 -5.28 -13.24
C SER A 135 -4.25 -6.19 -12.74
N GLY A 136 -3.99 -6.94 -11.67
CA GLY A 136 -4.84 -8.00 -11.16
C GLY A 136 -6.01 -7.51 -10.30
N ASP A 137 -6.67 -8.48 -9.65
CA ASP A 137 -7.92 -8.28 -8.92
C ASP A 137 -7.76 -7.72 -7.50
N TYR A 138 -6.54 -7.37 -7.07
CA TYR A 138 -6.28 -6.70 -5.79
C TYR A 138 -5.90 -5.25 -6.04
N VAL A 139 -4.68 -5.03 -6.51
CA VAL A 139 -4.12 -3.69 -6.73
C VAL A 139 -4.84 -2.94 -7.85
N GLY A 140 -5.09 -3.62 -8.98
CA GLY A 140 -5.74 -3.01 -10.15
C GLY A 140 -7.19 -2.57 -9.91
N ARG A 141 -7.79 -2.89 -8.75
CA ARG A 141 -9.13 -2.42 -8.38
C ARG A 141 -9.13 -1.07 -7.67
N CYS A 142 -7.98 -0.53 -7.30
CA CYS A 142 -7.89 0.81 -6.74
C CYS A 142 -8.26 1.88 -7.76
N PHE A 143 -8.04 1.61 -9.05
CA PHE A 143 -8.39 2.48 -10.16
C PHE A 143 -9.60 1.92 -10.94
N PRO A 144 -10.44 2.79 -11.54
CA PRO A 144 -11.47 2.36 -12.46
C PRO A 144 -10.87 1.70 -13.71
N ARG A 145 -11.53 0.64 -14.19
CA ARG A 145 -11.21 -0.06 -15.45
C ARG A 145 -12.11 0.41 -16.58
#